data_AF-A0A658QY93-F1
#
_entry.id   AF-A0A658QY93-F1
#
_cell.length_a   1.000
_cell.length_b   1.000
_cell.length_c   1.000
_cell.angle_alpha   90.00
_cell.angle_beta   90.00
_cell.angle_gamma   90.00
#
_symmetry.space_group_name_H-M   'P 1'
#
loop_
_entity.id
_entity.type
_entity.pdbx_description
1 polymer ?
#
loop_
_entity_poly.entity_id
_entity_poly.type
_entity_poly.pdbx_seq_one_letter_code
_entity_poly.pdbx_strand_id
1 'polypeptide(L)'
;MAWRHKNRWFRRWLVTITFWAVPVMIVAVNEAREEMAYNTVDLQKSLSTWELTDAQRAGGAAERCHGVPDEARAAGCPTEILLANAAKHQEALDEYAHRKATLADYLWHAFVGYWIAPAAFLLVVGMTIGGIRRALRRPQPAAHKSERTHPTEVKTTSHP
;
A
#
# COMPACT_ATOMS: atom_id res chain seq x y z
N MET A 1 33.69 -13.95 -1.33
CA MET A 1 32.22 -13.81 -1.17
C MET A 1 31.81 -13.18 0.18
N ALA A 2 32.36 -12.01 0.56
CA ALA A 2 32.12 -11.40 1.88
C ALA A 2 30.89 -10.47 1.95
N TRP A 3 30.18 -10.27 0.85
CA TRP A 3 29.10 -9.27 0.76
C TRP A 3 27.71 -9.81 1.14
N ARG A 4 27.50 -11.13 1.06
CA ARG A 4 26.21 -11.79 1.36
C ARG A 4 25.74 -11.69 2.82
N HIS A 5 26.65 -11.46 3.78
CA HIS A 5 26.27 -11.23 5.18
C HIS A 5 25.82 -9.79 5.46
N LYS A 6 26.19 -8.81 4.62
CA LYS A 6 25.89 -7.39 4.83
C LYS A 6 24.40 -7.09 4.62
N ASN A 7 23.73 -7.82 3.73
CA ASN A 7 22.30 -7.64 3.43
C ASN A 7 21.34 -8.43 4.32
N ARG A 8 21.81 -9.35 5.19
CA ARG A 8 20.90 -10.16 6.03
C ARG A 8 20.22 -9.33 7.12
N TRP A 9 20.98 -8.43 7.76
CA TRP A 9 20.42 -7.52 8.75
C TRP A 9 19.43 -6.54 8.10
N PHE A 10 19.81 -5.94 6.97
CA PHE A 10 18.93 -5.05 6.21
C PHE A 10 17.67 -5.75 5.70
N ARG A 11 17.77 -6.99 5.17
CA ARG A 11 16.59 -7.78 4.77
C ARG A 11 15.68 -8.08 5.96
N ARG A 12 16.22 -8.47 7.11
CA ARG A 12 15.41 -8.69 8.32
C ARG A 12 14.72 -7.40 8.76
N TRP A 13 15.46 -6.30 8.82
CA TRP A 13 14.92 -4.99 9.14
C TRP A 13 13.79 -4.59 8.18
N LEU A 14 14.00 -4.74 6.87
CA LEU A 14 13.02 -4.40 5.85
C LEU A 14 11.78 -5.27 5.98
N VAL A 15 11.93 -6.59 6.14
CA VAL A 15 10.80 -7.51 6.36
C VAL A 15 10.02 -7.14 7.63
N THR A 16 10.70 -6.86 8.74
CA THR A 16 10.04 -6.50 10.01
C THR A 16 9.27 -5.19 9.88
N ILE A 17 9.85 -4.16 9.28
CA ILE A 17 9.16 -2.88 9.08
C ILE A 17 8.00 -3.04 8.11
N THR A 18 8.17 -3.75 7.00
CA THR A 18 7.07 -3.93 6.05
C THR A 18 5.93 -4.72 6.69
N PHE A 19 6.24 -5.78 7.44
CA PHE A 19 5.24 -6.59 8.13
C PHE A 19 4.43 -5.79 9.16
N TRP A 20 5.05 -4.85 9.87
CA TRP A 20 4.33 -3.96 10.79
C TRP A 20 3.56 -2.84 10.08
N ALA A 21 4.01 -2.40 8.91
CA ALA A 21 3.35 -1.35 8.14
C ALA A 21 1.98 -1.80 7.58
N VAL A 22 1.90 -3.05 7.12
CA VAL A 22 0.72 -3.55 6.40
C VAL A 22 -0.56 -3.49 7.24
N PRO A 23 -0.62 -3.98 8.49
CA PRO A 23 -1.84 -3.91 9.31
C PRO A 23 -2.30 -2.48 9.58
N VAL A 24 -1.36 -1.57 9.87
CA VAL A 24 -1.65 -0.16 10.13
C VAL A 24 -2.25 0.51 8.89
N MET A 25 -1.68 0.23 7.71
CA MET A 25 -2.22 0.70 6.43
C MET A 25 -3.60 0.13 6.13
N ILE A 26 -3.84 -1.14 6.44
CA ILE A 26 -5.16 -1.76 6.25
C ILE A 26 -6.21 -1.04 7.09
N VAL A 27 -5.95 -0.78 8.38
CA VAL A 27 -6.88 -0.07 9.27
C VAL A 27 -7.17 1.34 8.75
N ALA A 28 -6.13 2.10 8.41
CA ALA A 28 -6.29 3.46 7.92
C ALA A 28 -7.08 3.53 6.61
N VAL A 29 -6.85 2.58 5.69
CA VAL A 29 -7.62 2.45 4.45
C VAL A 29 -9.06 2.04 4.73
N ASN A 30 -9.32 1.26 5.79
CA ASN A 30 -10.67 0.82 6.12
C ASN A 30 -11.51 1.94 6.72
N GLU A 31 -10.97 2.75 7.63
CA GLU A 31 -11.62 3.97 8.14
C GLU A 31 -11.92 4.95 7.00
N ALA A 32 -10.94 5.16 6.11
CA ALA A 32 -11.13 5.99 4.93
C ALA A 32 -12.22 5.43 3.99
N ARG A 33 -12.35 4.10 3.88
CA ARG A 33 -13.42 3.46 3.12
C ARG A 33 -14.78 3.61 3.78
N GLU A 34 -14.86 3.57 5.10
CA GLU A 34 -16.10 3.83 5.84
C GLU A 34 -16.58 5.28 5.65
N GLU A 35 -15.69 6.26 5.74
CA GLU A 35 -16.04 7.66 5.43
C GLU A 35 -16.46 7.83 3.96
N MET A 36 -15.80 7.12 3.05
CA MET A 36 -16.14 7.17 1.63
C MET A 36 -17.41 6.41 1.27
N ALA A 37 -17.89 5.49 2.11
CA ALA A 37 -19.18 4.84 1.94
C ALA A 37 -20.33 5.85 2.05
N TYR A 38 -20.21 6.85 2.93
CA TYR A 38 -21.18 7.94 3.01
C TYR A 38 -21.14 8.83 1.76
N ASN A 39 -19.95 9.16 1.26
CA ASN A 39 -19.82 9.90 0.00
C ASN A 39 -20.31 9.10 -1.22
N THR A 40 -20.23 7.76 -1.21
CA THR A 40 -20.81 6.96 -2.31
C THR A 40 -22.33 7.06 -2.35
N VAL A 41 -23.00 7.17 -1.20
CA VAL A 41 -24.45 7.37 -1.17
C VAL A 41 -24.83 8.72 -1.78
N ASP A 42 -24.05 9.76 -1.50
CA ASP A 42 -24.27 11.09 -2.09
C ASP A 42 -23.96 11.13 -3.60
N LEU A 43 -22.89 10.46 -4.03
CA LEU A 43 -22.59 10.25 -5.45
C LEU A 43 -23.71 9.47 -6.16
N GLN A 44 -24.23 8.41 -5.53
CA GLN A 44 -25.30 7.61 -6.11
C GLN A 44 -26.60 8.42 -6.20
N LYS A 45 -26.85 9.31 -5.23
CA LYS A 45 -27.95 10.27 -5.28
C LYS A 45 -27.79 11.26 -6.43
N SER A 46 -26.62 11.87 -6.62
CA SER A 46 -26.37 12.81 -7.72
C SER A 46 -26.39 12.14 -9.10
N LEU A 47 -25.93 10.88 -9.20
CA LEU A 47 -26.03 10.09 -10.43
C LEU A 47 -27.46 9.65 -10.73
N SER A 48 -28.31 9.48 -9.70
CA SER A 48 -29.72 9.14 -9.86
C SER A 48 -30.64 10.33 -10.17
N THR A 49 -30.14 11.57 -10.06
CA THR A 49 -30.92 12.76 -10.41
C THR A 49 -30.80 13.07 -11.90
N TRP A 50 -31.93 12.95 -12.60
CA TRP A 50 -32.03 13.19 -14.04
C TRP A 50 -32.77 14.50 -14.33
N GLU A 51 -32.13 15.41 -15.07
CA GLU A 51 -32.80 16.60 -15.59
C GLU A 51 -33.47 16.24 -16.91
N LEU A 52 -34.81 16.24 -16.87
CA LEU A 52 -35.68 15.98 -18.01
C LEU A 52 -36.45 17.26 -18.31
N THR A 53 -36.57 17.62 -19.58
CA THR A 53 -37.51 18.67 -20.02
C THR A 53 -38.95 18.16 -19.90
N ASP A 54 -39.92 19.07 -19.80
CA ASP A 54 -41.34 18.67 -19.67
C ASP A 54 -41.84 17.88 -20.87
N ALA A 55 -41.31 18.14 -22.08
CA ALA A 55 -41.58 17.34 -23.27
C ALA A 55 -41.05 15.90 -23.15
N GLN A 56 -39.86 15.72 -22.55
CA GLN A 56 -39.27 14.40 -22.31
C GLN A 56 -40.00 13.64 -21.18
N ARG A 57 -40.45 14.34 -20.13
CA ARG A 57 -41.32 13.73 -19.10
C ARG A 57 -42.64 13.27 -19.70
N ALA A 58 -43.29 14.10 -20.51
CA ALA A 58 -44.53 13.74 -21.19
C ALA A 58 -44.36 12.58 -22.18
N GLY A 59 -43.17 12.43 -22.78
CA GLY A 59 -42.79 11.30 -23.64
C GLY A 59 -42.38 10.01 -22.90
N GLY A 60 -42.54 9.94 -21.57
CA GLY A 60 -42.22 8.77 -20.76
C GLY A 60 -40.73 8.51 -20.57
N ALA A 61 -39.87 9.50 -20.81
CA ALA A 61 -38.43 9.34 -20.58
C ALA A 61 -38.09 9.12 -19.10
N ALA A 62 -38.94 9.58 -18.18
CA ALA A 62 -38.77 9.37 -16.74
C ALA A 62 -38.82 7.88 -16.32
N GLU A 63 -39.49 7.01 -17.08
CA GLU A 63 -39.52 5.57 -16.80
C GLU A 63 -38.24 4.85 -17.26
N ARG A 64 -37.53 5.41 -18.24
CA ARG A 64 -36.35 4.79 -18.88
C ARG A 64 -35.02 5.42 -18.45
N CYS A 65 -35.02 6.69 -18.06
CA CYS A 65 -33.83 7.43 -17.63
C CYS A 65 -33.83 7.52 -16.11
N HIS A 66 -33.34 6.47 -15.45
CA HIS A 66 -33.20 6.36 -14.00
C HIS A 66 -31.96 5.55 -13.63
N GLY A 67 -31.55 5.62 -12.36
CA GLY A 67 -30.38 4.90 -11.87
C GLY A 67 -29.06 5.49 -12.37
N VAL A 68 -28.01 4.68 -12.41
CA VAL A 68 -26.70 5.11 -12.93
C VAL A 68 -26.71 5.20 -14.47
N PRO A 69 -25.83 6.00 -15.10
CA PRO A 69 -25.86 6.23 -16.55
C PRO A 69 -25.84 4.96 -17.41
N ASP A 70 -25.15 3.92 -16.97
CA ASP A 70 -25.10 2.63 -17.66
C ASP A 70 -26.40 1.82 -17.50
N GLU A 71 -27.07 1.91 -16.35
CA GLU A 71 -28.39 1.33 -16.12
C GLU A 71 -29.45 2.04 -16.97
N ALA A 72 -29.43 3.37 -17.01
CA ALA A 72 -30.31 4.17 -17.86
C ALA A 72 -30.10 3.84 -19.36
N ARG A 73 -28.84 3.63 -19.78
CA ARG A 73 -28.55 3.17 -21.15
C ARG A 73 -29.12 1.77 -21.41
N ALA A 74 -28.99 0.84 -20.45
CA ALA A 74 -29.55 -0.50 -20.56
C ALA A 74 -31.10 -0.51 -20.55
N ALA A 75 -31.72 0.44 -19.84
CA ALA A 75 -33.18 0.65 -19.81
C ALA A 75 -33.73 1.37 -21.06
N GLY A 76 -32.87 1.74 -22.01
CA GLY A 76 -33.27 2.37 -23.26
C GLY A 76 -33.52 3.87 -23.16
N CYS A 77 -32.80 4.56 -22.26
CA CYS A 77 -32.81 6.03 -22.22
C CYS A 77 -32.28 6.59 -23.55
N PRO A 78 -32.98 7.57 -24.17
CA PRO A 78 -32.55 8.17 -25.43
C PRO A 78 -31.18 8.83 -25.34
N THR A 79 -30.39 8.72 -26.41
CA THR A 79 -28.96 9.12 -26.40
C THR A 79 -28.80 10.63 -26.24
N GLU A 80 -29.74 11.42 -26.72
CA GLU A 80 -29.80 12.86 -26.54
C GLU A 80 -29.98 13.27 -25.07
N ILE A 81 -30.72 12.50 -24.27
CA ILE A 81 -30.89 12.75 -22.83
C ILE A 81 -29.64 12.34 -22.05
N LEU A 82 -29.03 11.22 -22.46
CA LEU A 82 -27.75 10.76 -21.92
C LEU A 82 -26.63 11.78 -22.15
N LEU A 83 -26.52 12.33 -23.38
CA LEU A 83 -25.51 13.34 -23.71
C LEU A 83 -25.76 14.67 -22.99
N ALA A 84 -27.02 15.09 -22.85
CA ALA A 84 -27.38 16.32 -22.13
C ALA A 84 -27.03 16.27 -20.64
N ASN A 85 -27.14 15.09 -20.00
CA ASN A 85 -26.80 14.89 -18.59
C ASN A 85 -25.36 14.40 -18.37
N ALA A 86 -24.64 13.99 -19.42
CA ALA A 86 -23.29 13.44 -19.33
C ALA A 86 -22.31 14.38 -18.62
N ALA A 87 -22.35 15.68 -18.92
CA ALA A 87 -21.45 16.67 -18.29
C ALA A 87 -21.62 16.72 -16.76
N LYS A 88 -22.87 16.80 -16.27
CA LYS A 88 -23.17 16.79 -14.83
C LYS A 88 -22.73 15.48 -14.16
N HIS A 89 -22.94 14.35 -14.82
CA HIS A 89 -22.49 13.06 -14.30
C HIS A 89 -20.96 12.94 -14.25
N GLN A 90 -20.24 13.48 -15.25
CA GLN A 90 -18.78 13.54 -15.23
C GLN A 90 -18.26 14.48 -14.14
N GLU A 91 -18.86 15.65 -13.96
CA GLU A 91 -18.51 16.57 -12.86
C GLU A 91 -18.68 15.90 -11.48
N ALA A 92 -19.75 15.13 -11.28
CA ALA A 92 -19.98 14.38 -10.04
C ALA A 92 -18.91 13.28 -9.82
N LEU A 93 -18.50 12.60 -10.90
CA LEU A 93 -17.42 11.60 -10.85
C LEU A 93 -16.06 12.25 -10.57
N ASP A 94 -15.76 13.38 -11.21
CA ASP A 94 -14.52 14.13 -11.04
C ASP A 94 -14.39 14.70 -9.63
N GLU A 95 -15.47 15.24 -9.07
CA GLU A 95 -15.46 15.74 -7.69
C GLU A 95 -15.27 14.61 -6.67
N TYR A 96 -15.90 13.45 -6.91
CA TYR A 96 -15.69 12.27 -6.09
C TYR A 96 -14.25 11.72 -6.21
N ALA A 97 -13.67 11.73 -7.42
CA ALA A 97 -12.28 11.36 -7.64
C ALA A 97 -11.31 12.35 -6.96
N HIS A 98 -11.63 13.65 -6.99
CA HIS A 98 -10.84 14.67 -6.31
C HIS A 98 -10.86 14.47 -4.79
N ARG A 99 -12.03 14.23 -4.19
CA ARG A 99 -12.15 13.93 -2.75
C ARG A 99 -11.40 12.65 -2.35
N LYS A 100 -11.40 11.62 -3.21
CA LYS A 100 -10.55 10.42 -3.03
C LYS A 100 -9.06 10.75 -3.03
N ALA A 101 -8.62 11.56 -3.99
CA ALA A 101 -7.22 11.91 -4.13
C ALA A 101 -6.71 12.69 -2.91
N THR A 102 -7.50 13.64 -2.40
CA THR A 102 -7.15 14.41 -1.20
C THR A 102 -7.05 13.55 0.05
N LEU A 103 -8.00 12.61 0.25
CA LEU A 103 -7.94 11.67 1.38
C LEU A 103 -6.71 10.75 1.27
N ALA A 104 -6.40 10.28 0.05
CA ALA A 104 -5.21 9.48 -0.22
C ALA A 104 -3.92 10.26 0.06
N ASP A 105 -3.87 11.55 -0.27
CA ASP A 105 -2.70 12.40 0.00
C ASP A 105 -2.50 12.66 1.50
N TYR A 106 -3.58 12.89 2.25
CA TYR A 106 -3.50 13.01 3.72
C TYR A 106 -3.04 11.71 4.39
N LEU A 107 -3.60 10.57 3.98
CA LEU A 107 -3.18 9.26 4.45
C LEU A 107 -1.73 8.97 4.09
N TRP A 108 -1.31 9.38 2.89
CA TRP A 108 0.07 9.27 2.45
C TRP A 108 1.00 10.11 3.32
N HIS A 109 0.66 11.35 3.62
CA HIS A 109 1.43 12.21 4.50
C HIS A 109 1.53 11.63 5.92
N ALA A 110 0.42 11.15 6.48
CA ALA A 110 0.40 10.49 7.78
C ALA A 110 1.29 9.23 7.78
N PHE A 111 1.20 8.41 6.74
CA PHE A 111 2.03 7.22 6.57
C PHE A 111 3.52 7.57 6.45
N VAL A 112 3.88 8.52 5.59
CA VAL A 112 5.28 8.91 5.39
C VAL A 112 5.85 9.53 6.67
N GLY A 113 5.13 10.43 7.31
CA GLY A 113 5.56 11.14 8.50
C GLY A 113 5.68 10.23 9.73
N TYR A 114 4.68 9.38 9.97
CA TYR A 114 4.65 8.53 11.16
C TYR A 114 5.43 7.23 10.99
N TRP A 115 5.49 6.68 9.77
CA TRP A 115 6.07 5.36 9.53
C TRP A 115 7.42 5.43 8.83
N ILE A 116 7.48 6.07 7.66
CA ILE A 116 8.70 6.07 6.83
C ILE A 116 9.81 6.88 7.48
N ALA A 117 9.52 8.07 8.03
CA ALA A 117 10.55 8.91 8.63
C ALA A 117 11.23 8.24 9.85
N PRO A 118 10.51 7.65 10.82
CA PRO A 118 11.14 6.91 11.91
C PRO A 118 11.88 5.66 11.44
N ALA A 119 11.33 4.92 10.46
CA ALA A 119 12.01 3.78 9.87
C ALA A 119 13.36 4.19 9.26
N ALA A 120 13.37 5.22 8.41
CA ALA A 120 14.58 5.75 7.79
C ALA A 120 15.59 6.22 8.84
N PHE A 121 15.12 6.88 9.91
CA PHE A 121 15.97 7.28 11.02
C PHE A 121 16.66 6.08 11.69
N LEU A 122 15.90 5.03 12.05
CA LEU A 122 16.45 3.80 12.64
C LEU A 122 17.45 3.11 11.72
N LEU A 123 17.20 3.15 10.40
CA LEU A 123 18.12 2.61 9.41
C LEU A 123 19.43 3.39 9.38
N VAL A 124 19.39 4.73 9.35
CA VAL A 124 20.57 5.58 9.38
C VAL A 124 21.37 5.33 10.66
N VAL A 125 20.71 5.28 11.82
CA VAL A 125 21.35 4.97 13.11
C VAL A 125 21.97 3.57 13.11
N GLY A 126 21.27 2.56 12.58
CA GLY A 126 21.82 1.21 12.46
C GLY A 126 23.04 1.14 11.54
N MET A 127 23.02 1.89 10.44
CA MET A 127 24.15 2.00 9.52
C MET A 127 25.34 2.74 10.14
N THR A 128 25.14 3.82 10.88
CA THR A 128 26.22 4.55 11.55
C THR A 128 26.86 3.70 12.63
N ILE A 129 26.08 3.03 13.49
CA ILE A 129 26.61 2.10 14.51
C ILE A 129 27.37 0.94 13.85
N GLY A 130 26.82 0.36 12.78
CA GLY A 130 27.47 -0.70 12.01
C GLY A 130 28.78 -0.25 11.36
N GLY A 131 28.82 0.98 10.85
CA GLY A 131 30.00 1.63 10.29
C GLY A 131 31.08 1.86 11.34
N ILE A 132 30.70 2.44 12.49
CA ILE A 132 31.61 2.69 13.62
C ILE A 132 32.18 1.37 14.16
N ARG A 133 31.34 0.35 14.39
CA ARG A 133 31.82 -0.99 14.79
C ARG A 133 32.77 -1.60 13.78
N ARG A 134 32.57 -1.35 12.49
CA ARG A 134 33.46 -1.85 11.44
C ARG A 134 34.77 -1.08 11.37
N ALA A 135 34.75 0.24 11.59
CA ALA A 135 35.95 1.07 11.68
C ALA A 135 36.78 0.74 12.93
N LEU A 136 36.12 0.44 14.06
CA LEU A 136 36.76 0.06 15.32
C LEU A 136 37.22 -1.41 15.37
N ARG A 137 36.63 -2.30 14.57
CA ARG A 137 37.16 -3.66 14.39
C ARG A 137 38.47 -3.60 13.61
N ARG A 138 39.59 -3.55 14.35
CA ARG A 138 40.93 -3.89 13.84
C ARG A 138 40.85 -5.21 13.05
N PRO A 139 41.60 -5.36 11.94
CA PRO A 139 41.70 -6.66 11.27
C PRO A 139 42.18 -7.68 12.30
N GLN A 140 41.39 -8.73 12.55
CA GLN A 140 41.92 -9.90 13.24
C GLN A 140 43.10 -10.39 12.40
N PRO A 141 44.30 -10.54 12.97
CA PRO A 141 45.39 -11.23 12.29
C PRO A 141 44.84 -12.58 11.85
N ALA A 142 45.08 -12.91 10.58
CA ALA A 142 44.71 -14.19 10.01
C ALA A 142 45.03 -15.30 11.01
N ALA A 143 44.05 -16.19 11.22
CA ALA A 143 44.21 -17.39 12.02
C ALA A 143 45.56 -18.03 11.72
N HIS A 144 46.49 -17.91 12.67
CA HIS A 144 47.73 -18.64 12.61
C HIS A 144 47.37 -20.11 12.70
N LYS A 145 47.70 -20.83 11.63
CA LYS A 145 47.89 -22.27 11.59
C LYS A 145 48.42 -22.76 12.95
N SER A 146 47.69 -23.65 13.60
CA SER A 146 48.33 -24.69 14.39
C SER A 146 47.93 -26.01 13.77
N GLU A 147 48.61 -26.27 12.67
CA GLU A 147 48.92 -27.60 12.17
C GLU A 147 49.48 -28.40 13.35
N ARG A 148 48.67 -29.32 13.89
CA ARG A 148 49.13 -30.29 14.88
C ARG A 148 49.16 -31.64 14.20
N THR A 149 50.32 -31.95 13.63
CA THR A 149 50.70 -33.24 13.06
C THR A 149 50.70 -34.31 14.17
N HIS A 150 50.14 -35.48 13.82
CA HIS A 150 50.07 -36.82 14.47
C HIS A 150 51.35 -37.34 15.16
N PRO A 151 51.42 -38.56 15.78
CA PRO A 151 50.41 -39.60 16.14
C PRO A 151 50.61 -40.24 17.55
N THR A 152 49.65 -41.05 18.05
CA THR A 152 49.93 -42.42 18.57
C THR A 152 48.63 -43.14 18.91
N GLU A 153 48.37 -44.14 18.06
CA GLU A 153 47.68 -45.41 18.31
C GLU A 153 47.80 -45.91 19.76
N VAL A 154 46.66 -46.21 20.40
CA VAL A 154 46.60 -47.10 21.56
C VAL A 154 45.55 -48.17 21.28
N LYS A 155 46.07 -49.39 21.33
CA LYS A 155 45.52 -50.69 20.95
C LYS A 155 44.31 -51.07 21.82
N THR A 156 43.27 -51.58 21.15
CA THR A 156 42.15 -52.35 21.71
C THR A 156 42.66 -53.58 22.47
N THR A 157 42.07 -53.94 23.62
CA THR A 157 41.46 -55.26 23.88
C THR A 157 40.76 -55.30 25.24
N SER A 158 39.67 -56.05 25.25
CA SER A 158 38.61 -56.25 26.24
C SER A 158 38.99 -57.07 27.48
N HIS A 159 38.08 -56.99 28.46
CA HIS A 159 37.99 -57.58 29.80
C HIS A 159 38.27 -59.10 29.96
N PRO A 160 38.56 -59.56 31.21
CA PRO A 160 38.87 -60.96 31.57
C PRO A 160 37.70 -61.95 31.43
#